data_AF-A0A955IWS6-F1
#
_entry.id   AF-A0A955IWS6-F1
#
_cell.length_a   1.000
_cell.length_b   1.000
_cell.length_c   1.000
_cell.angle_alpha   90.00
_cell.angle_beta   90.00
_cell.angle_gamma   90.00
#
_symmetry.space_group_name_H-M   'P 1'
#
loop_
_entity.id
_entity.type
_entity.pdbx_description
1 polymer ?
#
loop_
_entity_poly.entity_id
_entity_poly.type
_entity_poly.pdbx_seq_one_letter_code
_entity_poly.pdbx_strand_id
1 'polypeptide(L)'
;ENAEYHAAREQQGLEEAEIRRLEERIGSAQVVDESKQAADVVFIGSTVQLREEGDDEIELYRLVGESTGSSDPEIVEVTATSPMGEALMKARVGEVVRVNAPRGVKRFEIVGIL
;
A
#
# COMPACT_ATOMS: atom_id res chain seq x y z
N GLU A 1 -5.88 -16.04 44.52
CA GLU A 1 -4.99 -16.02 43.34
C GLU A 1 -5.58 -15.02 42.36
N ASN A 2 -4.79 -14.03 41.92
CA ASN A 2 -5.31 -12.70 41.56
C ASN A 2 -5.38 -12.52 40.03
N ALA A 3 -6.46 -13.01 39.42
CA ALA A 3 -6.67 -13.00 37.96
C ALA A 3 -6.56 -11.60 37.33
N GLU A 4 -7.00 -10.55 38.05
CA GLU A 4 -6.88 -9.16 37.59
C GLU A 4 -5.42 -8.70 37.45
N TYR A 5 -4.53 -9.15 38.34
CA TYR A 5 -3.11 -8.79 38.26
C TYR A 5 -2.44 -9.42 37.03
N HIS A 6 -2.80 -10.67 36.70
CA HIS A 6 -2.29 -11.33 35.50
C HIS A 6 -2.80 -10.66 34.22
N ALA A 7 -4.08 -10.32 34.17
CA ALA A 7 -4.68 -9.61 33.03
C ALA A 7 -4.05 -8.22 32.82
N ALA A 8 -3.84 -7.45 33.90
CA ALA A 8 -3.20 -6.14 33.83
C ALA A 8 -1.75 -6.21 33.32
N ARG A 9 -0.99 -7.24 33.74
CA ARG A 9 0.38 -7.46 33.27
C ARG A 9 0.43 -7.87 31.79
N GLU A 10 -0.51 -8.71 31.35
CA GLU A 10 -0.61 -9.11 29.94
C GLU A 10 -0.96 -7.90 29.06
N GLN A 11 -1.95 -7.10 29.46
CA GLN A 11 -2.30 -5.85 28.78
C GLN A 11 -1.11 -4.89 28.69
N GLN A 12 -0.37 -4.70 29.79
CA GLN A 12 0.85 -3.88 29.77
C GLN A 12 1.87 -4.41 28.76
N GLY A 13 2.08 -5.73 28.70
CA GLY A 13 3.00 -6.34 27.73
C GLY A 13 2.59 -6.11 26.27
N LEU A 14 1.28 -6.11 25.98
CA LEU A 14 0.74 -5.81 24.66
C LEU A 14 0.95 -4.34 24.28
N GLU A 15 0.68 -3.42 25.20
CA GLU A 15 0.92 -1.99 25.01
C GLU A 15 2.40 -1.68 24.77
N GLU A 16 3.31 -2.27 25.56
CA GLU A 16 4.75 -2.13 25.35
C GLU A 16 5.20 -2.70 24.00
N ALA A 17 4.56 -3.77 23.51
CA ALA A 17 4.83 -4.32 22.19
C ALA A 17 4.33 -3.39 21.06
N GLU A 18 3.20 -2.72 21.25
CA GLU A 18 2.69 -1.72 20.31
C GLU A 18 3.59 -0.49 20.26
N ILE A 19 4.03 0.02 21.42
CA ILE A 19 4.97 1.15 21.49
C ILE A 19 6.24 0.84 20.72
N ARG A 20 6.89 -0.31 20.97
CA ARG A 20 8.12 -0.70 20.25
C ARG A 20 7.91 -0.80 18.75
N ARG A 21 6.80 -1.38 18.31
CA ARG A 21 6.44 -1.47 16.89
C ARG A 21 6.29 -0.08 16.26
N LEU A 22 5.62 0.85 16.94
CA LEU A 22 5.46 2.23 16.47
C LEU A 22 6.81 2.98 16.42
N GLU A 23 7.66 2.80 17.44
CA GLU A 23 9.00 3.40 17.47
C GLU A 23 9.89 2.90 16.32
N GLU A 24 9.89 1.60 16.04
CA GLU A 24 10.63 1.00 14.90
C GLU A 24 10.12 1.54 13.56
N ARG A 25 8.80 1.65 13.42
CA ARG A 25 8.13 2.18 12.23
C ARG A 25 8.50 3.64 11.99
N ILE A 26 8.45 4.48 13.02
CA ILE A 26 8.86 5.89 12.94
C ILE A 26 10.36 6.00 12.65
N GLY A 27 11.18 5.18 13.32
CA GLY A 27 12.64 5.22 13.19
C GLY A 27 13.15 4.82 11.79
N SER A 28 12.37 4.03 11.05
CA SER A 28 12.70 3.59 9.68
C SER A 28 11.98 4.37 8.58
N ALA A 29 11.07 5.29 8.94
CA ALA A 29 10.28 6.05 7.99
C ALA A 29 11.14 7.01 7.15
N GLN A 30 10.84 7.11 5.85
CA GLN A 30 11.44 8.07 4.93
C GLN A 30 10.35 8.97 4.36
N VAL A 31 10.58 10.29 4.38
CA VAL A 31 9.68 11.28 3.79
C VAL A 31 10.01 11.45 2.32
N VAL A 32 9.00 11.27 1.47
CA VAL A 32 9.12 11.47 0.02
C VAL A 32 8.65 12.86 -0.34
N ASP A 33 9.46 13.59 -1.13
CA ASP A 33 9.11 14.90 -1.67
C ASP A 33 8.36 14.74 -3.00
N GLU A 34 7.04 15.00 -2.96
CA GLU A 34 6.15 14.86 -4.12
C GLU A 34 6.38 15.94 -5.19
N SER A 35 6.99 17.08 -4.84
CA SER A 35 7.16 18.22 -5.75
C SER A 35 8.11 17.98 -6.93
N LYS A 36 8.87 16.89 -6.90
CA LYS A 36 9.88 16.52 -7.91
C LYS A 36 9.48 15.29 -8.74
N GLN A 37 8.29 14.75 -8.52
CA GLN A 37 7.84 13.57 -9.23
C GLN A 37 7.28 13.95 -10.60
N ALA A 38 7.63 13.18 -11.63
CA ALA A 38 7.02 13.34 -12.94
C ALA A 38 5.56 12.89 -12.86
N ALA A 39 4.63 13.74 -13.30
CA ALA A 39 3.19 13.51 -13.15
C ALA A 39 2.67 12.26 -13.89
N ASP A 40 3.46 11.73 -14.83
CA ASP A 40 3.12 10.55 -15.61
C ASP A 40 3.79 9.25 -15.09
N VAL A 41 4.56 9.31 -14.01
CA VAL A 41 5.29 8.18 -13.42
C VAL A 41 4.73 7.85 -12.04
N VAL A 42 4.44 6.58 -11.80
CA VAL A 42 3.94 6.10 -10.52
C VAL A 42 5.08 6.02 -9.49
N PHE A 43 4.86 6.62 -8.32
CA PHE A 43 5.73 6.54 -7.14
C PHE A 43 4.93 6.18 -5.88
N ILE A 44 5.63 5.95 -4.77
CA ILE A 44 4.98 5.82 -3.46
C ILE A 44 4.22 7.11 -3.18
N GLY A 45 2.96 6.97 -2.78
CA GLY A 45 1.99 8.05 -2.58
C GLY A 45 1.01 8.21 -3.74
N SER A 46 1.39 7.79 -4.96
CA SER A 46 0.54 7.96 -6.15
C SER A 46 -0.75 7.14 -6.03
N THR A 47 -1.86 7.78 -6.38
CA THR A 47 -3.13 7.08 -6.63
C THR A 47 -3.28 6.88 -8.13
N VAL A 48 -3.33 5.62 -8.55
CA VAL A 48 -3.26 5.18 -9.93
C VAL A 48 -4.62 4.64 -10.35
N GLN A 49 -5.09 5.07 -11.53
CA GLN A 49 -6.28 4.53 -12.16
C GLN A 49 -5.88 3.35 -13.04
N LEU A 50 -6.39 2.17 -12.73
CA LEU A 50 -6.09 0.93 -13.47
C LEU A 50 -7.34 0.38 -14.15
N ARG A 51 -7.16 -0.14 -15.36
CA ARG A 51 -8.17 -0.94 -16.08
C ARG A 51 -7.63 -2.35 -16.31
N GLU A 52 -8.32 -3.37 -15.84
CA GLU A 52 -7.97 -4.76 -16.14
C GLU A 52 -8.33 -5.10 -17.59
N GLU A 53 -7.45 -5.80 -18.30
CA GLU A 53 -7.75 -6.18 -19.68
C GLU A 53 -8.92 -7.18 -19.75
N GLY A 54 -9.96 -6.81 -20.50
CA GLY A 54 -11.20 -7.57 -20.58
C GLY A 54 -12.30 -7.05 -19.64
N ASP A 55 -11.99 -6.02 -18.85
CA ASP A 55 -12.93 -5.22 -18.09
C ASP A 55 -12.89 -3.76 -18.55
N ASP A 56 -14.03 -3.10 -18.56
CA ASP A 56 -14.14 -1.66 -18.87
C ASP A 56 -14.13 -0.80 -17.59
N GLU A 57 -14.24 -1.42 -16.41
CA GLU A 57 -14.20 -0.75 -15.12
C GLU A 57 -12.81 -0.18 -14.79
N ILE A 58 -12.80 1.02 -14.21
CA ILE A 58 -11.58 1.68 -13.74
C ILE A 58 -11.59 1.61 -12.21
N GLU A 59 -10.53 1.02 -11.66
CA GLU A 59 -10.32 0.88 -10.23
C GLU A 59 -9.18 1.82 -9.76
N LEU A 60 -9.28 2.30 -8.52
CA LEU A 60 -8.28 3.18 -7.92
C LEU A 60 -7.37 2.40 -6.97
N TYR A 61 -6.07 2.50 -7.22
CA TYR A 61 -5.05 1.84 -6.41
C TYR A 61 -4.04 2.87 -5.89
N ARG A 62 -3.79 2.89 -4.58
CA ARG A 62 -2.76 3.76 -3.99
C ARG A 62 -1.51 2.97 -3.63
N LEU A 63 -0.38 3.35 -4.22
CA LEU A 63 0.90 2.73 -3.93
C LEU A 63 1.45 3.28 -2.60
N VAL A 64 1.54 2.44 -1.58
CA VAL A 64 2.02 2.80 -0.25
C VAL A 64 3.26 1.99 0.12
N GLY A 65 4.11 2.52 0.99
CA GLY A 65 5.27 1.76 1.50
C GLY A 65 4.84 0.62 2.43
N GLU A 66 3.82 0.89 3.25
CA GLU A 66 3.22 -0.04 4.21
C GLU A 66 1.72 0.22 4.24
N SER A 67 0.90 -0.80 4.46
CA SER A 67 -0.54 -0.61 4.56
C SER A 67 -0.88 0.25 5.77
N THR A 68 -1.73 1.25 5.55
CA THR A 68 -2.18 2.15 6.60
C THR A 68 -3.53 1.73 7.19
N GLY A 69 -4.21 0.75 6.57
CA GLY A 69 -5.58 0.38 6.94
C GLY A 69 -6.59 1.47 6.59
N SER A 70 -6.29 2.27 5.55
CA SER A 70 -7.14 3.35 5.06
C SER A 70 -8.59 2.92 4.93
N SER A 71 -9.51 3.74 5.43
CA SER A 71 -10.95 3.48 5.43
C SER A 71 -11.66 3.95 4.16
N ASP A 72 -10.92 4.43 3.16
CA ASP A 72 -11.49 4.85 1.88
C ASP A 72 -11.94 3.61 1.11
N PRO A 73 -13.26 3.39 0.93
CA PRO A 73 -13.77 2.18 0.29
C PRO A 73 -13.56 2.19 -1.23
N GLU A 74 -13.23 3.33 -1.83
CA GLU A 74 -13.05 3.47 -3.27
C GLU A 74 -11.59 3.24 -3.71
N ILE A 75 -10.64 3.28 -2.76
CA ILE A 75 -9.21 3.17 -3.05
C ILE A 75 -8.64 1.91 -2.40
N VAL A 76 -8.07 1.04 -3.24
CA VAL A 76 -7.35 -0.15 -2.78
C VAL A 76 -5.89 0.19 -2.48
N GLU A 77 -5.45 -0.02 -1.24
CA GLU A 77 -4.04 0.15 -0.91
C GLU A 77 -3.19 -1.02 -1.43
N VAL A 78 -2.06 -0.67 -2.03
CA VAL A 78 -1.08 -1.63 -2.55
C VAL A 78 0.26 -1.33 -1.95
N THR A 79 0.86 -2.30 -1.25
CA THR A 79 2.20 -2.13 -0.73
C THR A 79 3.24 -2.24 -1.85
N ALA A 80 4.30 -1.44 -1.78
CA ALA A 80 5.41 -1.47 -2.74
C ALA A 80 6.13 -2.83 -2.84
N THR A 81 5.97 -3.68 -1.82
CA THR A 81 6.51 -5.04 -1.74
C THR A 81 5.57 -6.12 -2.27
N SER A 82 4.35 -5.76 -2.66
CA SER A 82 3.39 -6.70 -3.26
C SER A 82 3.65 -6.86 -4.76
N PRO A 83 3.22 -7.97 -5.40
CA PRO A 83 3.38 -8.14 -6.85
C PRO A 83 2.74 -7.02 -7.69
N MET A 84 1.63 -6.45 -7.22
CA MET A 84 1.00 -5.29 -7.86
C MET A 84 1.86 -4.04 -7.66
N GLY A 85 2.34 -3.78 -6.44
CA GLY A 85 3.15 -2.60 -6.15
C GLY A 85 4.49 -2.60 -6.89
N GLU A 86 5.12 -3.76 -7.01
CA GLU A 86 6.34 -3.94 -7.82
C GLU A 86 6.08 -3.66 -9.30
N ALA A 87 4.93 -4.09 -9.83
CA ALA A 87 4.56 -3.86 -11.22
C ALA A 87 4.21 -2.39 -11.50
N LEU A 88 3.63 -1.69 -10.52
CA LEU A 88 3.26 -0.27 -10.64
C LEU A 88 4.44 0.67 -10.44
N MET A 89 5.41 0.32 -9.59
CA MET A 89 6.54 1.19 -9.27
C MET A 89 7.29 1.64 -10.53
N LYS A 90 7.36 2.97 -10.75
CA LYS A 90 7.99 3.62 -11.92
C LYS A 90 7.33 3.32 -13.27
N ALA A 91 6.20 2.62 -13.29
CA ALA A 91 5.40 2.48 -14.51
C ALA A 91 4.78 3.84 -14.89
N ARG A 92 4.45 3.99 -16.18
CA ARG A 92 3.93 5.25 -16.72
C ARG A 92 2.47 5.16 -17.15
N VAL A 93 1.81 6.31 -17.16
CA VAL A 93 0.49 6.45 -17.78
C VAL A 93 0.53 5.97 -19.24
N GLY A 94 -0.41 5.11 -19.61
CA GLY A 94 -0.50 4.44 -20.91
C GLY A 94 0.26 3.11 -21.01
N GLU A 95 1.05 2.72 -20.01
CA GLU A 95 1.69 1.41 -19.99
C GLU A 95 0.73 0.31 -19.51
N VAL A 96 0.98 -0.91 -20.00
CA VAL A 96 0.30 -2.12 -19.51
C VAL A 96 1.26 -2.91 -18.63
N VAL A 97 0.92 -3.02 -17.35
CA VAL A 97 1.68 -3.77 -16.35
C VAL A 97 1.15 -5.20 -16.22
N ARG A 98 2.04 -6.14 -15.89
CA ARG A 98 1.70 -7.55 -15.69
C ARG A 98 1.88 -7.91 -14.23
N VAL A 99 0.81 -8.40 -13.62
CA VAL A 99 0.77 -8.73 -12.20
C VAL A 99 0.59 -10.22 -12.03
N ASN A 100 1.53 -10.85 -11.34
CA ASN A 100 1.47 -12.27 -11.04
C ASN A 100 0.49 -12.50 -9.88
N ALA A 101 -0.73 -12.92 -10.19
CA ALA A 101 -1.71 -13.34 -9.19
C ALA A 101 -1.68 -14.87 -9.02
N PRO A 102 -2.14 -15.42 -7.88
CA PRO A 102 -2.19 -16.87 -7.66
C PRO A 102 -3.01 -17.64 -8.72
N ARG A 103 -3.96 -16.98 -9.40
CA ARG A 103 -4.81 -17.56 -10.44
C ARG A 103 -4.28 -17.37 -11.87
N GLY A 104 -3.10 -16.75 -12.04
CA GLY A 104 -2.52 -16.44 -13.34
C GLY A 104 -2.03 -15.00 -13.45
N VAL A 105 -1.41 -14.66 -14.58
CA VAL A 105 -0.93 -13.31 -14.86
C VAL A 105 -2.11 -12.44 -15.29
N LYS A 106 -2.40 -11.40 -14.52
CA LYS A 106 -3.34 -10.34 -14.88
C LYS A 106 -2.61 -9.18 -15.56
N ARG A 107 -3.30 -8.46 -16.44
CA ARG A 107 -2.75 -7.31 -17.17
C ARG A 107 -3.61 -6.09 -16.90
N PHE A 108 -2.96 -4.98 -16.54
CA PHE A 108 -3.63 -3.74 -16.20
C PHE A 108 -3.05 -2.60 -17.01
N GLU A 109 -3.91 -1.80 -17.65
CA GLU A 109 -3.55 -0.54 -18.28
C GLU A 109 -3.57 0.58 -17.24
N ILE A 110 -2.51 1.40 -17.20
CA ILE A 110 -2.46 2.60 -16.38
C ILE A 110 -3.16 3.74 -17.12
N VAL A 111 -4.39 4.05 -16.73
CA VAL A 111 -5.21 5.08 -17.39
C VAL A 111 -4.81 6.49 -16.98
N GLY A 112 -4.37 6.66 -15.73
CA GLY A 112 -4.02 7.95 -15.17
C GLY A 112 -3.44 7.87 -13.76
N ILE A 113 -2.93 9.00 -13.30
CA ILE A 113 -2.48 9.23 -11.91
C ILE A 113 -3.20 10.49 -11.42
N LEU A 114 -3.76 10.42 -10.21
CA LEU A 114 -4.50 11.52 -9.57
C LEU A 114 -3.57 12.42 -8.74
#